data_AF-A0A1G1DH84-F1
#
_entry.id   AF-A0A1G1DH84-F1
#
_cell.length_a   1.000
_cell.length_b   1.000
_cell.length_c   1.000
_cell.angle_alpha   90.00
_cell.angle_beta   90.00
_cell.angle_gamma   90.00
#
_symmetry.space_group_name_H-M   'P 1'
#
loop_
_entity.id
_entity.type
_entity.pdbx_description
1 polymer ?
#
loop_
_entity_poly.entity_id
_entity_poly.type
_entity_poly.pdbx_seq_one_letter_code
_entity_poly.pdbx_strand_id
1 'polypeptide(L)' 'MNNNKLSTTKVLKQIDVLERELVKLKRDILHGLAVEERPKKAKASLFGSVKGGDITEEMIEESKRNLFRNLSNDI' A
#
# COMPACT_ATOMS: atom_id res chain seq x y z
N MET A 1 -41.84 -8.07 1.43
CA MET A 1 -40.57 -8.67 1.93
C MET A 1 -39.29 -7.87 1.61
N ASN A 2 -39.37 -6.58 1.23
CA ASN A 2 -38.19 -5.83 0.74
C ASN A 2 -37.52 -4.91 1.78
N ASN A 3 -38.23 -4.52 2.84
CA ASN A 3 -37.73 -3.53 3.81
C ASN A 3 -36.62 -4.10 4.70
N ASN A 4 -36.71 -5.39 5.04
CA ASN A 4 -35.70 -6.05 5.88
C ASN A 4 -34.37 -6.18 5.14
N LYS A 5 -34.40 -6.52 3.84
CA LYS A 5 -33.19 -6.62 3.00
C LYS A 5 -32.48 -5.27 2.85
N LEU A 6 -33.24 -4.18 2.73
CA LEU A 6 -32.69 -2.82 2.68
C LEU A 6 -32.08 -2.40 4.03
N SER A 7 -32.67 -2.82 5.15
CA SER A 7 -32.12 -2.58 6.48
C SER A 7 -30.81 -3.36 6.70
N THR A 8 -30.79 -4.65 6.36
CA THR A 8 -29.59 -5.48 6.46
C THR A 8 -28.43 -4.92 5.65
N THR A 9 -28.67 -4.46 4.42
CA THR A 9 -27.60 -3.87 3.59
C THR A 9 -27.04 -2.57 4.16
N LYS A 10 -27.87 -1.74 4.82
CA LYS A 10 -27.40 -0.56 5.55
C LYS A 10 -26.52 -0.93 6.74
N VAL A 11 -26.93 -1.94 7.52
CA VAL A 11 -26.16 -2.44 8.66
C VAL A 11 -24.81 -3.00 8.21
N LEU A 12 -24.77 -3.80 7.14
CA LEU A 12 -23.53 -4.34 6.59
C LEU A 12 -22.56 -3.23 6.14
N LYS A 13 -23.06 -2.19 5.48
CA LYS A 13 -22.23 -1.02 5.12
C LYS A 13 -21.65 -0.31 6.33
N GLN A 14 -22.39 -0.21 7.43
CA GLN A 14 -21.90 0.38 8.67
C GLN A 14 -20.81 -0.49 9.31
N ILE A 15 -20.98 -1.82 9.29
CA ILE A 15 -19.95 -2.77 9.74
C ILE A 15 -18.67 -2.57 8.93
N ASP A 16 -18.74 -2.53 7.60
CA ASP A 16 -17.58 -2.31 6.73
C ASP A 16 -16.83 -1.00 7.05
N VAL A 17 -17.56 0.07 7.39
CA VAL A 17 -16.95 1.36 7.77
C VAL A 17 -16.23 1.23 9.11
N LEU A 18 -16.88 0.63 10.10
CA LEU A 18 -16.31 0.42 11.43
C LEU A 18 -15.05 -0.47 11.38
N GLU A 19 -15.04 -1.51 10.56
CA GLU A 19 -13.87 -2.37 10.37
C GLU A 19 -12.67 -1.58 9.82
N ARG A 20 -12.90 -0.70 8.83
CA ARG A 20 -11.84 0.16 8.28
C ARG A 20 -11.33 1.17 9.32
N GLU A 21 -12.21 1.73 10.13
CA GLU A 21 -11.85 2.65 11.22
C GLU A 21 -11.01 1.95 12.28
N LEU A 22 -11.36 0.70 12.66
CA LEU A 22 -10.56 -0.09 13.60
C LEU A 22 -9.16 -0.41 13.07
N VAL A 23 -9.04 -0.76 11.78
CA VAL A 23 -7.73 -0.98 11.14
C VAL A 23 -6.90 0.31 11.13
N LYS A 24 -7.52 1.45 10.84
CA LYS A 24 -6.87 2.76 10.88
C LYS A 24 -6.39 3.09 12.29
N LEU A 25 -7.25 2.95 13.30
CA LEU A 25 -6.91 3.20 14.69
C LEU A 25 -5.77 2.30 15.17
N LYS A 26 -5.80 0.99 14.83
CA LYS A 26 -4.69 0.07 15.12
C LYS A 26 -3.38 0.56 14.51
N ARG A 27 -3.41 1.02 13.25
CA ARG A 27 -2.23 1.55 12.56
C ARG A 27 -1.71 2.82 13.25
N ASP A 28 -2.61 3.73 13.61
CA ASP A 28 -2.25 5.00 14.24
C ASP A 28 -1.65 4.77 15.64
N ILE A 29 -2.20 3.84 16.42
CA ILE A 29 -1.63 3.41 17.71
C ILE A 29 -0.24 2.78 17.50
N LEU A 30 -0.09 1.86 16.56
CA LEU A 30 1.20 1.23 16.27
C LEU A 30 2.24 2.25 15.81
N HIS A 31 1.86 3.23 14.99
CA HIS A 31 2.76 4.32 14.61
C HIS A 31 3.10 5.21 15.79
N GLY A 32 2.14 5.60 16.63
CA GLY A 32 2.38 6.41 17.82
C GLY A 32 3.34 5.73 18.81
N LEU A 33 3.19 4.41 19.01
CA LEU A 33 4.07 3.61 19.86
C LEU A 33 5.43 3.31 19.20
N ALA A 34 5.49 3.12 17.88
CA ALA A 34 6.73 2.85 17.16
C ALA A 34 7.60 4.10 16.93
N VAL A 35 7.10 5.29 17.27
CA VAL A 35 7.85 6.56 17.28
C VAL A 35 8.71 6.71 18.54
N GLU A 36 8.58 5.83 19.55
CA GLU A 36 9.64 5.70 20.55
C GLU A 36 10.92 5.23 19.88
N GLU A 37 11.91 6.13 19.93
CA GLU A 37 13.20 6.14 19.25
C GLU A 37 13.99 4.84 19.39
N ARG A 38 13.64 3.81 18.61
CA ARG A 38 14.66 2.85 18.20
C ARG A 38 15.45 3.55 17.11
N PRO A 39 16.78 3.78 17.26
CA PRO A 39 17.57 4.22 16.13
C PRO A 39 17.24 3.26 15.01
N LYS A 40 16.72 3.79 13.88
CA LYS A 40 16.40 2.99 12.70
C LYS A 40 17.71 2.29 12.34
N LYS A 41 17.92 1.06 12.84
CA LYS A 41 18.95 0.18 12.31
C LYS A 41 18.63 0.18 10.84
N ALA A 42 19.53 0.76 10.04
CA ALA A 42 19.37 0.85 8.60
C ALA A 42 18.99 -0.56 8.16
N LYS A 43 17.71 -0.77 7.86
CA LYS A 43 17.24 -2.05 7.37
C LYS A 43 17.94 -2.11 6.03
N ALA A 44 18.98 -2.95 5.95
CA ALA A 44 19.48 -3.35 4.66
C ALA A 44 18.23 -3.72 3.86
N SER A 45 18.08 -3.11 2.69
CA SER A 45 16.95 -3.38 1.80
C SER A 45 16.71 -4.89 1.72
N LEU A 46 15.55 -5.37 1.27
CA LEU A 46 15.39 -6.81 0.95
C LEU A 46 16.50 -7.34 0.02
N PHE A 47 17.20 -6.43 -0.68
CA PHE A 47 18.37 -6.70 -1.51
C PHE A 47 19.73 -6.42 -0.83
N GLY A 48 19.78 -6.17 0.47
CA GLY A 48 20.97 -5.69 1.17
C GLY A 48 21.23 -4.20 0.93
N SER A 49 22.29 -3.64 1.54
CA SER A 49 22.87 -2.37 1.11
C SER A 49 23.48 -2.53 -0.28
N VAL A 50 22.66 -2.71 -1.31
CA VAL A 50 23.10 -2.55 -2.68
C VAL A 50 23.45 -1.08 -2.77
N LYS A 51 24.75 -0.75 -2.85
CA LYS A 51 25.16 0.55 -3.39
C LYS A 51 24.40 0.65 -4.69
N GLY A 52 23.48 1.62 -4.82
CA GLY A 52 22.73 1.80 -6.06
C GLY A 52 23.75 1.86 -7.18
N GLY A 53 23.92 0.76 -7.90
CA GLY A 53 24.95 0.66 -8.92
C GLY A 53 24.49 1.58 -10.02
N ASP A 54 25.33 2.56 -10.37
CA ASP A 54 25.10 3.66 -11.33
C ASP A 54 23.84 3.46 -12.18
N ILE A 55 22.67 3.78 -11.60
CA ILE A 55 21.41 3.68 -12.32
C ILE A 55 21.36 4.95 -13.15
N THR A 56 21.66 4.83 -14.43
CA THR A 56 21.54 5.93 -15.37
C THR A 56 20.06 6.12 -15.74
N GLU A 57 19.71 7.34 -16.13
CA GLU A 57 18.35 7.66 -16.60
C GLU A 57 17.94 6.76 -17.79
N GLU A 58 18.91 6.40 -18.63
CA GLU A 58 18.73 5.49 -19.77
C GLU A 58 18.25 4.10 -19.33
N MET A 59 18.84 3.53 -18.27
CA MET A 59 18.43 2.23 -17.72
C MET A 59 16.99 2.27 -17.16
N ILE A 60 16.60 3.41 -16.57
CA ILE A 60 15.24 3.61 -16.05
C ILE A 60 14.25 3.67 -17.21
N GLU A 61 14.54 4.43 -18.25
CA GLU A 61 13.67 4.57 -19.41
C GLU A 61 13.54 3.28 -20.22
N GLU A 62 14.63 2.53 -20.40
CA GLU A 62 14.58 1.20 -21.03
C GLU A 62 13.69 0.24 -20.22
N SER A 63 13.83 0.24 -18.89
CA SER A 63 13.01 -0.60 -18.00
C SER A 63 11.52 -0.24 -18.09
N LYS A 64 11.18 1.05 -18.13
CA LYS A 64 9.79 1.52 -18.31
C LYS A 64 9.23 1.06 -19.66
N ARG A 65 9.98 1.23 -20.76
CA ARG A 65 9.55 0.78 -22.09
C ARG A 65 9.31 -0.73 -22.14
N ASN A 66 10.20 -1.51 -21.54
CA ASN A 66 10.07 -2.97 -21.49
C ASN A 66 8.87 -3.40 -20.64
N LEU A 67 8.60 -2.72 -19.52
CA LEU A 67 7.49 -3.05 -18.63
C LEU A 67 6.12 -2.76 -19.25
N PHE A 68 6.00 -1.67 -20.02
CA PHE A 68 4.75 -1.23 -20.63
C PHE A 68 4.63 -1.54 -22.12
N ARG A 69 5.50 -2.42 -22.66
CA ARG A 69 5.59 -2.71 -24.10
C ARG A 69 4.26 -3.12 -24.75
N ASN A 70 3.37 -3.76 -23.98
CA ASN A 70 2.09 -4.26 -24.48
C ASN A 70 0.91 -3.32 -24.19
N LEU A 71 1.09 -2.24 -23.41
CA LEU A 71 0.02 -1.32 -23.07
C LEU A 71 -0.28 -0.32 -24.20
N SER A 72 0.62 -0.21 -25.18
CA SER A 72 0.50 0.70 -26.33
C SER A 72 -0.32 0.11 -27.50
N ASN A 73 -0.67 -1.18 -27.45
CA ASN A 73 -1.40 -1.86 -28.54
C ASN A 73 -2.91 -2.01 -28.26
N ASP A 74 -3.41 -1.51 -27.13
CA ASP A 74 -4.82 -1.61 -26.72
C ASP A 74 -5.56 -0.25 -26.75
N ILE A 75 -5.14 0.69 -27.62
CA ILE A 75 -5.88 1.93 -27.92
C ILE A 75 -6.00 2.11 -29.43
#